data_AF-A0A937NA85-F1
#
_entry.id   AF-A0A937NA85-F1
#
_cell.length_a   1.000
_cell.length_b   1.000
_cell.length_c   1.000
_cell.angle_alpha   90.00
_cell.angle_beta   90.00
_cell.angle_gamma   90.00
#
_symmetry.space_group_name_H-M   'P 1'
#
loop_
_entity.id
_entity.type
_entity.pdbx_description
1 polymer ?
#
loop_
_entity_poly.entity_id
_entity_poly.type
_entity_poly.pdbx_seq_one_letter_code
_entity_poly.pdbx_strand_id
1 'polypeptide(L)'
;MTLLISVLLVVAVLAVAVRIVQSRSTIGVTLFGIVVLGAIASIAWQFSDAIPQISIAQAAIADETDEESVDVSADGADDSATPDVDVTAPTEEADDATIEIDTSTIVRRDPPPPDWVESENVLTGETQSMAVSSGPHVKERDCRRSLEEELKKSVDAYVNHYLGNVYGDLFEASSSVDYDIEYINNNLVRKRHAEVLHVSFGPMHQMHALLEFDPDFRAELDSRRGELDKRWRQIVGAGRLTGAALAFGFILALLGVVFGYFRLDTATRGYYTARLQFASAVVILTLIVAGVLLARHIL
;
A
#
# COMPACT_ATOMS: atom_id res chain seq x y z
N MET A 1 -11.01 41.09 -23.21
CA MET A 1 -11.31 39.73 -23.74
C MET A 1 -10.29 38.70 -23.28
N THR A 2 -8.98 38.96 -23.41
CA THR A 2 -7.89 38.05 -22.97
C THR A 2 -7.96 37.68 -21.49
N LEU A 3 -8.22 38.64 -20.61
CA LEU A 3 -8.30 38.41 -19.15
C LEU A 3 -9.42 37.44 -18.74
N LEU A 4 -10.57 37.51 -19.42
CA LEU A 4 -11.73 36.65 -19.16
C LEU A 4 -11.48 35.21 -19.62
N ILE A 5 -10.75 35.04 -20.73
CA ILE A 5 -10.34 33.73 -21.25
C ILE A 5 -9.32 33.08 -20.29
N SER A 6 -8.35 33.84 -19.78
CA SER A 6 -7.38 33.32 -18.80
C SER A 6 -8.04 32.88 -17.49
N VAL A 7 -9.02 33.62 -16.98
CA VAL A 7 -9.76 33.23 -15.76
C VAL A 7 -10.57 31.95 -15.98
N LEU A 8 -11.27 31.83 -17.12
CA LEU A 8 -12.02 30.63 -17.47
C LEU A 8 -11.12 29.38 -17.58
N LEU A 9 -9.92 29.55 -18.14
CA LEU A 9 -8.95 28.47 -18.28
C LEU A 9 -8.42 28.01 -16.92
N VAL A 10 -8.11 28.93 -16.01
CA VAL A 10 -7.68 28.60 -14.63
C VAL A 10 -8.79 27.87 -13.87
N VAL A 11 -10.04 28.32 -13.99
CA VAL A 11 -11.19 27.67 -13.34
C VAL A 11 -11.44 26.26 -13.91
N ALA A 12 -11.30 26.08 -15.22
CA ALA A 12 -11.43 24.77 -15.86
C ALA A 12 -10.32 23.81 -15.40
N VAL A 13 -9.07 24.27 -15.31
CA VAL A 13 -7.94 23.47 -14.81
C VAL A 13 -8.16 23.09 -13.34
N LEU A 14 -8.64 24.01 -12.51
CA LEU A 14 -9.01 23.75 -11.11
C LEU A 14 -10.13 22.71 -10.99
N ALA A 15 -11.19 22.82 -11.78
CA ALA A 15 -12.30 21.87 -11.76
C ALA A 15 -11.88 20.46 -12.20
N VAL A 16 -10.99 20.37 -13.20
CA VAL A 16 -10.40 19.11 -13.64
C VAL A 16 -9.46 18.53 -12.57
N ALA A 17 -8.63 19.38 -11.93
CA ALA A 17 -7.77 18.97 -10.82
C ALA A 17 -8.59 18.36 -9.68
N VAL A 18 -9.69 19.00 -9.28
CA VAL A 18 -10.59 18.51 -8.21
C VAL A 18 -11.21 17.16 -8.59
N ARG A 19 -11.66 16.98 -9.83
CA ARG A 19 -12.20 15.68 -10.29
C ARG A 19 -11.16 14.58 -10.35
N ILE A 20 -9.93 14.89 -10.78
CA ILE A 20 -8.82 13.95 -10.78
C ILE A 20 -8.43 13.55 -9.35
N VAL A 21 -8.46 14.50 -8.41
CA VAL A 21 -8.22 14.25 -6.98
C VAL A 21 -9.33 13.39 -6.36
N GLN A 22 -10.56 13.40 -6.87
CA GLN A 22 -11.59 12.46 -6.39
C GLN A 22 -11.42 11.05 -6.96
N SER A 23 -10.76 10.89 -8.10
CA SER A 23 -10.41 9.59 -8.64
C SER A 23 -9.26 8.97 -7.82
N ARG A 24 -9.43 7.73 -7.33
CA ARG A 24 -8.38 6.95 -6.64
C ARG A 24 -7.31 6.40 -7.60
N SER A 25 -7.38 6.72 -8.88
CA SER A 25 -6.44 6.20 -9.88
C SER A 25 -5.11 6.97 -9.86
N THR A 26 -4.02 6.23 -9.65
CA THR A 26 -2.61 6.69 -9.76
C THR A 26 -2.30 7.34 -11.11
N ILE A 27 -3.04 6.99 -12.17
CA ILE A 27 -2.91 7.55 -13.52
C ILE A 27 -3.29 9.05 -13.55
N GLY A 28 -4.13 9.50 -12.61
CA GLY A 28 -4.54 10.89 -12.52
C GLY A 28 -3.41 11.85 -12.14
N VAL A 29 -2.47 11.40 -11.30
CA VAL A 29 -1.42 12.27 -10.75
C VAL A 29 -0.34 12.57 -11.79
N THR A 30 0.03 11.59 -12.61
CA THR A 30 1.03 11.76 -13.68
C THR A 30 0.53 12.70 -14.78
N LEU A 31 -0.73 12.53 -15.20
CA LEU A 31 -1.38 13.43 -16.16
C LEU A 31 -1.49 14.86 -15.64
N PHE A 32 -1.77 15.04 -14.34
CA PHE A 32 -1.82 16.36 -13.73
C PHE A 32 -0.45 17.05 -13.71
N GLY A 33 0.62 16.33 -13.38
CA GLY A 33 1.98 16.86 -13.42
C GLY A 33 2.38 17.36 -14.82
N ILE A 34 2.02 16.62 -15.87
CA ILE A 34 2.28 17.01 -17.27
C ILE A 34 1.50 18.29 -17.63
N VAL A 35 0.24 18.40 -17.21
CA VAL A 35 -0.58 19.59 -17.47
C VAL A 35 -0.05 20.83 -16.75
N VAL A 36 0.40 20.69 -15.49
CA VAL A 36 1.00 21.80 -14.74
C VAL A 36 2.33 22.23 -15.35
N LEU A 37 3.21 21.29 -15.72
CA LEU A 37 4.47 21.61 -16.42
C LEU A 37 4.20 22.31 -17.76
N GLY A 38 3.22 21.83 -18.53
CA GLY A 38 2.79 22.47 -19.78
C GLY A 38 2.27 23.89 -19.57
N ALA A 39 1.49 24.14 -18.52
CA ALA A 39 1.00 25.47 -18.19
C ALA A 39 2.13 26.43 -17.77
N ILE A 40 3.09 25.95 -16.97
CA ILE A 40 4.26 26.74 -16.55
C ILE A 40 5.13 27.08 -17.77
N ALA A 41 5.40 26.10 -18.65
CA ALA A 41 6.20 26.31 -19.86
C ALA A 41 5.52 27.32 -20.81
N SER A 42 4.19 27.24 -20.96
CA SER A 42 3.42 28.16 -21.81
C SER A 42 3.46 29.60 -21.28
N ILE A 43 3.37 29.78 -19.95
CA ILE A 43 3.55 31.10 -19.32
C ILE A 43 4.99 31.60 -19.53
N ALA A 44 6.00 30.76 -19.33
CA ALA A 44 7.41 31.14 -19.51
C ALA A 44 7.71 31.59 -20.95
N TRP A 45 7.16 30.89 -21.95
CA TRP A 45 7.27 31.26 -23.36
C TRP A 45 6.63 32.61 -23.66
N GLN A 46 5.50 32.92 -23.02
CA GLN A 46 4.81 34.19 -23.22
C GLN A 46 5.53 35.38 -22.58
N PHE A 47 6.45 35.12 -21.65
CA PHE A 47 7.30 36.12 -21.02
C PHE A 47 8.71 36.21 -21.62
N SER A 48 9.13 35.30 -22.52
CA SER A 48 10.48 35.35 -23.12
C SER A 48 10.72 36.60 -23.95
N ASP A 49 9.67 37.13 -24.58
CA ASP A 49 9.76 38.34 -25.42
C ASP A 49 9.86 39.64 -24.58
N ALA A 50 9.60 39.58 -23.28
CA ALA A 50 9.57 40.75 -22.39
C ALA A 50 10.83 40.89 -21.51
N ILE A 51 11.81 39.98 -21.63
CA ILE A 51 13.06 40.08 -20.90
C ILE A 51 14.01 40.99 -21.71
N PRO A 52 14.27 42.24 -21.27
CA PRO A 52 15.33 43.03 -21.88
C PRO A 52 16.64 42.25 -21.72
N GLN A 53 17.41 42.11 -22.80
CA GLN A 53 18.71 41.46 -22.75
C GLN A 53 19.60 42.18 -21.74
N ILE A 54 19.67 41.65 -20.52
CA ILE A 54 20.71 41.99 -19.57
C ILE A 54 21.96 41.33 -20.16
N SER A 55 22.77 42.14 -20.84
CA SER A 55 24.13 41.80 -21.25
C SER A 55 24.94 41.52 -19.98
N ILE A 56 24.87 40.30 -19.48
CA ILE A 56 25.79 39.80 -18.46
C ILE A 56 27.12 39.60 -19.19
N ALA A 57 28.03 40.54 -18.99
CA ALA A 57 29.41 40.41 -19.42
C ALA A 57 29.96 39.10 -18.84
N GLN A 58 30.33 38.21 -19.73
CA GLN A 58 30.85 36.88 -19.48
C GLN A 58 32.26 37.02 -18.89
N ALA A 59 32.35 36.98 -17.55
CA ALA A 59 33.61 36.81 -16.85
C ALA A 59 33.92 35.31 -16.81
N ALA A 60 34.97 34.93 -17.53
CA ALA A 60 35.52 33.59 -17.57
C ALA A 60 35.88 33.09 -16.17
N ILE A 61 35.29 31.97 -15.77
CA ILE A 61 35.85 31.08 -14.77
C ILE A 61 35.97 29.74 -15.49
N ALA A 62 37.19 29.45 -15.91
CA ALA A 62 37.64 28.10 -16.19
C ALA A 62 37.81 27.41 -14.85
N ASP A 63 37.12 26.31 -14.64
CA ASP A 63 37.52 25.32 -13.65
C ASP A 63 37.22 23.94 -14.23
N GLU A 64 38.28 23.15 -14.32
CA GLU A 64 38.29 21.77 -14.78
C GLU A 64 37.46 20.92 -13.81
N THR A 65 36.62 20.04 -14.32
CA THR A 65 36.20 18.89 -13.52
C THR A 65 36.05 17.70 -14.43
N ASP A 66 36.94 16.75 -14.21
CA ASP A 66 37.11 15.49 -14.90
C ASP A 66 35.81 14.67 -14.94
N GLU A 67 35.54 14.14 -16.14
CA GLU A 67 34.54 13.13 -16.40
C GLU A 67 35.05 11.75 -15.93
N GLU A 68 34.43 11.18 -14.90
CA GLU A 68 34.52 9.75 -14.62
C GLU A 68 33.20 9.09 -15.04
N SER A 69 33.18 8.59 -16.27
CA SER A 69 32.11 7.78 -16.84
C SER A 69 32.22 6.33 -16.33
N VAL A 70 31.30 5.91 -15.46
CA VAL A 70 31.10 4.49 -15.13
C VAL A 70 29.94 3.96 -15.96
N ASP A 71 30.30 3.13 -16.94
CA ASP A 71 29.42 2.26 -17.71
C ASP A 71 28.67 1.30 -16.78
N VAL A 72 27.34 1.39 -16.76
CA VAL A 72 26.47 0.34 -16.21
C VAL A 72 25.72 -0.31 -17.37
N SER A 73 26.27 -1.44 -17.81
CA SER A 73 25.66 -2.38 -18.73
C SER A 73 24.28 -2.81 -18.24
N ALA A 74 23.25 -2.45 -19.00
CA ALA A 74 21.92 -3.05 -18.92
C ALA A 74 21.86 -4.20 -19.94
N ASP A 75 21.99 -5.43 -19.42
CA ASP A 75 21.73 -6.68 -20.13
C ASP A 75 20.39 -7.25 -19.67
N GLY A 76 19.67 -7.90 -20.59
CA GLY A 76 18.47 -8.70 -20.27
C GLY A 76 17.14 -8.09 -20.69
N ALA A 77 16.92 -8.02 -22.01
CA ALA A 77 15.59 -8.15 -22.57
C ALA A 77 15.10 -9.60 -22.32
N ASP A 78 13.95 -9.77 -21.67
CA ASP A 78 13.19 -11.00 -21.83
C ASP A 78 11.73 -10.69 -22.13
N ASP A 79 11.31 -11.36 -23.19
CA ASP A 79 10.11 -11.23 -23.97
C ASP A 79 9.10 -12.22 -23.40
N SER A 80 7.96 -11.73 -22.91
CA SER A 80 6.88 -12.59 -22.47
C SER A 80 5.56 -12.00 -22.93
N ALA A 81 5.25 -12.33 -24.19
CA ALA A 81 3.93 -12.28 -24.78
C ALA A 81 2.95 -13.12 -23.94
N THR A 82 1.94 -12.47 -23.38
CA THR A 82 0.73 -13.12 -22.87
C THR A 82 -0.29 -13.29 -24.00
N PRO A 83 -0.89 -14.48 -24.19
CA PRO A 83 -2.02 -14.63 -25.08
C PRO A 83 -3.30 -14.12 -24.43
N ASP A 84 -4.00 -13.24 -25.15
CA ASP A 84 -5.37 -12.81 -24.91
C ASP A 84 -6.30 -14.03 -24.93
N VAL A 85 -6.86 -14.40 -23.78
CA VAL A 85 -7.92 -15.41 -23.68
C VAL A 85 -9.23 -14.67 -23.45
N ASP A 86 -9.99 -14.54 -24.53
CA ASP A 86 -11.36 -14.04 -24.56
C ASP A 86 -12.29 -15.05 -23.86
N VAL A 87 -12.49 -14.87 -22.56
CA VAL A 87 -13.47 -15.64 -21.78
C VAL A 87 -14.83 -14.97 -21.93
N THR A 88 -15.56 -15.40 -22.95
CA THR A 88 -16.99 -15.13 -23.08
C THR A 88 -17.74 -15.88 -21.97
N ALA A 89 -18.17 -15.15 -20.94
CA ALA A 89 -18.98 -15.68 -19.85
C ALA A 89 -20.44 -15.94 -20.33
N PRO A 90 -20.99 -17.14 -20.17
CA PRO A 90 -22.42 -17.38 -20.31
C PRO A 90 -23.13 -16.78 -19.08
N THR A 91 -23.99 -15.79 -19.32
CA THR A 91 -25.01 -15.37 -18.36
C THR A 91 -26.10 -16.45 -18.33
N GLU A 92 -25.94 -17.41 -17.42
CA GLU A 92 -26.97 -18.40 -17.13
C GLU A 92 -27.73 -17.95 -15.87
N GLU A 93 -29.00 -17.61 -16.05
CA GLU A 93 -29.95 -17.37 -14.97
C GLU A 93 -30.13 -18.67 -14.18
N ALA A 94 -29.45 -18.77 -13.04
CA ALA A 94 -29.58 -19.89 -12.13
C ALA A 94 -30.84 -19.70 -11.27
N ASP A 95 -31.87 -20.50 -11.61
CA ASP A 95 -33.03 -20.80 -10.78
C ASP A 95 -32.56 -21.23 -9.38
N ASP A 96 -33.11 -20.57 -8.36
CA ASP A 96 -32.87 -20.77 -6.93
C ASP A 96 -33.52 -22.08 -6.45
N ALA A 97 -33.05 -23.21 -6.98
CA ALA A 97 -33.40 -24.52 -6.49
C ALA A 97 -32.52 -24.81 -5.27
N THR A 98 -33.08 -24.59 -4.08
CA THR A 98 -32.56 -25.08 -2.80
C THR A 98 -32.37 -26.60 -2.89
N ILE A 99 -31.16 -27.03 -3.24
CA ILE A 99 -30.76 -28.43 -3.15
C ILE A 99 -30.56 -28.70 -1.65
N GLU A 100 -31.54 -29.34 -1.02
CA GLU A 100 -31.36 -29.99 0.27
C GLU A 100 -30.32 -31.11 0.09
N ILE A 101 -29.04 -30.77 0.28
CA ILE A 101 -27.96 -31.75 0.29
C ILE A 101 -28.14 -32.58 1.55
N ASP A 102 -28.72 -33.77 1.38
CA ASP A 102 -28.80 -34.80 2.40
C ASP A 102 -27.38 -35.14 2.86
N THR A 103 -26.96 -34.49 3.93
CA THR A 103 -25.60 -34.53 4.47
C THR A 103 -25.36 -35.82 5.26
N SER A 104 -26.32 -36.75 5.23
CA SER A 104 -26.27 -38.03 5.92
C SER A 104 -25.44 -39.10 5.21
N THR A 105 -24.64 -38.75 4.19
CA THR A 105 -23.63 -39.68 3.65
C THR A 105 -22.64 -40.01 4.75
N ILE A 106 -22.88 -41.12 5.45
CA ILE A 106 -22.13 -41.62 6.59
C ILE A 106 -20.68 -41.86 6.14
N VAL A 107 -19.80 -40.90 6.39
CA VAL A 107 -18.36 -41.06 6.19
C VAL A 107 -17.87 -42.03 7.26
N ARG A 108 -17.61 -43.29 6.88
CA ARG A 108 -17.00 -44.25 7.79
C ARG A 108 -15.54 -43.83 8.05
N ARG A 109 -15.23 -43.49 9.30
CA ARG A 109 -13.88 -43.21 9.79
C ARG A 109 -13.41 -44.41 10.61
N ASP A 110 -12.50 -45.19 10.05
CA ASP A 110 -11.87 -46.33 10.73
C ASP A 110 -10.35 -46.14 10.68
N PRO A 111 -9.64 -45.90 11.80
CA PRO A 111 -10.12 -45.81 13.20
C PRO A 111 -10.88 -44.51 13.53
N PRO A 112 -11.62 -44.43 14.65
CA PRO A 112 -12.26 -43.21 15.09
C PRO A 112 -11.22 -42.09 15.34
N PRO A 113 -11.53 -40.84 14.98
CA PRO A 113 -10.60 -39.74 15.19
C PRO A 113 -10.38 -39.53 16.69
N PRO A 114 -9.16 -39.15 17.12
CA PRO A 114 -8.91 -38.75 18.49
C PRO A 114 -9.81 -37.60 18.93
N ASP A 115 -10.21 -37.56 20.20
CA ASP A 115 -11.12 -36.55 20.76
C ASP A 115 -10.68 -35.09 20.52
N TRP A 116 -9.37 -34.84 20.38
CA TRP A 116 -8.84 -33.50 20.12
C TRP A 116 -9.05 -33.00 18.68
N VAL A 117 -9.38 -33.87 17.74
CA VAL A 117 -9.59 -33.49 16.33
C VAL A 117 -10.86 -32.64 16.18
N GLU A 118 -11.89 -32.95 16.95
CA GLU A 118 -13.18 -32.26 16.90
C GLU A 118 -13.36 -31.24 18.04
N SER A 119 -12.37 -31.11 18.93
CA SER A 119 -12.44 -30.15 20.03
C SER A 119 -12.30 -28.72 19.51
N GLU A 120 -13.26 -27.86 19.85
CA GLU A 120 -13.13 -26.42 19.69
C GLU A 120 -11.98 -25.89 20.56
N ASN A 121 -11.43 -24.71 20.24
CA ASN A 121 -10.28 -24.11 20.92
C ASN A 121 -10.40 -24.21 22.45
N VAL A 122 -9.59 -25.07 23.08
CA VAL A 122 -9.62 -25.30 24.52
C VAL A 122 -8.44 -24.59 25.18
N LEU A 123 -8.72 -23.77 26.19
CA LEU A 123 -7.71 -23.24 27.10
C LEU A 123 -7.50 -24.24 28.24
N THR A 124 -6.36 -24.92 28.24
CA THR A 124 -6.00 -25.89 29.29
C THR A 124 -4.92 -25.28 30.18
N GLY A 125 -5.33 -24.65 31.28
CA GLY A 125 -4.42 -23.91 32.15
C GLY A 125 -3.89 -22.66 31.45
N GLU A 126 -2.57 -22.57 31.27
CA GLU A 126 -1.95 -21.45 30.54
C GLU A 126 -1.75 -21.75 29.06
N THR A 127 -1.84 -23.01 28.63
CA THR A 127 -1.67 -23.39 27.21
C THR A 127 -3.00 -23.32 26.48
N GLN A 128 -3.03 -22.60 25.36
CA GLN A 128 -4.19 -22.60 24.47
C GLN A 128 -3.97 -23.61 23.36
N SER A 129 -4.94 -24.52 23.18
CA SER A 129 -4.89 -25.55 22.14
C SER A 129 -5.91 -25.28 21.05
N MET A 130 -5.52 -25.53 19.80
CA MET A 130 -6.34 -25.32 18.60
C MET A 130 -6.12 -26.46 17.61
N ALA A 131 -7.20 -27.12 17.21
CA ALA A 131 -7.15 -28.14 16.17
C ALA A 131 -7.21 -27.47 14.78
N VAL A 132 -6.31 -27.88 13.89
CA VAL A 132 -6.22 -27.37 12.51
C VAL A 132 -6.31 -28.55 11.56
N SER A 133 -7.06 -28.40 10.47
CA SER A 133 -7.29 -29.45 9.49
C SER A 133 -7.01 -28.97 8.06
N SER A 134 -6.47 -29.86 7.23
CA SER A 134 -6.26 -29.60 5.79
C SER A 134 -7.53 -29.66 4.94
N GLY A 135 -8.62 -30.22 5.48
CA GLY A 135 -9.74 -30.71 4.69
C GLY A 135 -9.39 -31.95 3.83
N PRO A 136 -10.37 -32.49 3.09
CA PRO A 136 -10.22 -33.72 2.32
C PRO A 136 -9.53 -33.48 0.96
N HIS A 137 -8.47 -34.25 0.67
CA HIS A 137 -7.71 -34.21 -0.59
C HIS A 137 -7.53 -35.59 -1.19
N VAL A 138 -7.47 -35.70 -2.53
CA VAL A 138 -7.26 -37.01 -3.19
C VAL A 138 -5.84 -37.55 -2.97
N LYS A 139 -4.84 -36.68 -2.83
CA LYS A 139 -3.43 -37.05 -2.65
C LYS A 139 -2.92 -36.59 -1.30
N GLU A 140 -2.18 -37.45 -0.62
CA GLU A 140 -1.54 -37.13 0.67
C GLU A 140 -0.57 -35.93 0.58
N ARG A 141 0.13 -35.76 -0.55
CA ARG A 141 1.02 -34.59 -0.75
C ARG A 141 0.27 -33.27 -0.74
N ASP A 142 -0.91 -33.22 -1.35
CA ASP A 142 -1.75 -32.01 -1.39
C ASP A 142 -2.34 -31.73 -0.01
N CYS A 143 -2.73 -32.79 0.70
CA CYS A 143 -3.18 -32.73 2.09
C CYS A 143 -2.14 -32.08 3.02
N ARG A 144 -0.87 -32.49 2.90
CA ARG A 144 0.23 -31.93 3.70
C ARG A 144 0.48 -30.45 3.39
N ARG A 145 0.52 -30.08 2.11
CA ARG A 145 0.68 -28.67 1.71
C ARG A 145 -0.45 -27.81 2.24
N SER A 146 -1.69 -28.27 2.10
CA SER A 146 -2.87 -27.56 2.60
C SER A 146 -2.87 -27.48 4.13
N LEU A 147 -2.41 -28.52 4.84
CA LEU A 147 -2.23 -28.45 6.29
C LEU A 147 -1.21 -27.38 6.69
N GLU A 148 -0.08 -27.29 5.99
CA GLU A 148 0.97 -26.30 6.25
C GLU A 148 0.45 -24.86 6.05
N GLU A 149 -0.36 -24.63 5.01
CA GLU A 149 -1.03 -23.35 4.74
C GLU A 149 -2.02 -22.98 5.86
N GLU A 150 -2.89 -23.92 6.26
CA GLU A 150 -3.87 -23.69 7.33
C GLU A 150 -3.22 -23.55 8.71
N LEU A 151 -2.10 -24.24 8.97
CA LEU A 151 -1.29 -24.06 10.18
C LEU A 151 -0.76 -22.63 10.27
N LYS A 152 -0.12 -22.15 9.18
CA LYS A 152 0.41 -20.78 9.13
C LYS A 152 -0.70 -19.76 9.37
N LYS A 153 -1.82 -19.89 8.64
CA LYS A 153 -2.99 -19.01 8.78
C LYS A 153 -3.57 -19.02 10.19
N SER A 154 -3.64 -20.18 10.85
CA SER A 154 -4.13 -20.30 12.23
C SER A 154 -3.19 -19.63 13.23
N VAL A 155 -1.88 -19.77 13.04
CA VAL A 155 -0.87 -19.07 13.85
C VAL A 155 -0.94 -17.56 13.62
N ASP A 156 -1.04 -17.10 12.38
CA ASP A 156 -1.20 -15.68 12.05
C ASP A 156 -2.47 -15.08 12.68
N ALA A 157 -3.58 -15.82 12.62
CA ALA A 157 -4.83 -15.43 13.28
C ALA A 157 -4.69 -15.35 14.80
N TYR A 158 -3.99 -16.31 15.42
CA TYR A 158 -3.70 -16.29 16.84
C TYR A 158 -2.79 -15.11 17.23
N VAL A 159 -1.75 -14.82 16.46
CA VAL A 159 -0.84 -13.69 16.67
C VAL A 159 -1.60 -12.36 16.57
N ASN A 160 -2.44 -12.20 15.54
CA ASN A 160 -3.32 -11.04 15.38
C ASN A 160 -4.30 -10.89 16.56
N HIS A 161 -4.88 -11.99 17.04
CA HIS A 161 -5.78 -11.97 18.18
C HIS A 161 -5.06 -11.61 19.49
N TYR A 162 -3.91 -12.21 19.76
CA TYR A 162 -3.15 -12.05 21.01
C TYR A 162 -2.52 -10.67 21.14
N LEU A 163 -1.86 -10.19 20.08
CA LEU A 163 -1.29 -8.84 20.06
C LEU A 163 -2.39 -7.78 19.93
N GLY A 164 -3.54 -8.15 19.36
CA GLY A 164 -4.66 -7.28 19.04
C GLY A 164 -4.38 -6.46 17.78
N ASN A 165 -5.34 -5.60 17.41
CA ASN A 165 -5.09 -4.50 16.46
C ASN A 165 -4.22 -3.46 17.15
N VAL A 166 -2.93 -3.75 17.33
CA VAL A 166 -1.97 -2.87 18.01
C VAL A 166 -1.96 -1.48 17.36
N TYR A 167 -2.25 -1.41 16.06
CA TYR A 167 -2.13 -0.21 15.24
C TYR A 167 -3.40 0.13 14.43
N GLY A 168 -4.57 -0.33 14.91
CA GLY A 168 -5.86 -0.18 14.23
C GLY A 168 -6.04 -1.13 13.04
N ASP A 169 -7.09 -0.92 12.23
CA ASP A 169 -7.48 -1.80 11.12
C ASP A 169 -6.50 -1.77 9.92
N LEU A 170 -5.44 -0.96 10.00
CA LEU A 170 -4.50 -0.74 8.91
C LEU A 170 -3.31 -1.70 8.94
N PHE A 171 -3.08 -2.41 10.06
CA PHE A 171 -1.87 -3.21 10.22
C PHE A 171 -2.12 -4.49 11.04
N GLU A 172 -2.02 -5.62 10.36
CA GLU A 172 -2.08 -6.94 10.98
C GLU A 172 -0.73 -7.28 11.61
N ALA A 173 -0.71 -7.68 12.89
CA ALA A 173 0.53 -7.98 13.60
C ALA A 173 1.29 -9.16 12.99
N SER A 174 0.58 -10.14 12.44
CA SER A 174 1.14 -11.28 11.68
C SER A 174 1.99 -10.85 10.49
N SER A 175 1.68 -9.71 9.85
CA SER A 175 2.50 -9.20 8.73
C SER A 175 3.91 -8.77 9.16
N SER A 176 4.09 -8.43 10.44
CA SER A 176 5.40 -8.09 11.02
C SER A 176 6.07 -9.26 11.74
N VAL A 177 5.27 -10.16 12.27
CA VAL A 177 5.72 -11.30 13.05
C VAL A 177 5.41 -12.55 12.24
N ASP A 178 6.31 -12.84 11.31
CA ASP A 178 6.22 -14.04 10.48
C ASP A 178 6.90 -15.22 11.19
N TYR A 179 6.21 -16.35 11.21
CA TYR A 179 6.75 -17.64 11.65
C TYR A 179 6.84 -18.59 10.45
N ASP A 180 8.03 -19.17 10.28
CA ASP A 180 8.28 -20.18 9.28
C ASP A 180 7.60 -21.50 9.67
N ILE A 181 7.24 -22.27 8.65
CA ILE A 181 6.54 -23.54 8.85
C ILE A 181 7.38 -24.55 9.64
N GLU A 182 8.71 -24.45 9.56
CA GLU A 182 9.62 -25.34 10.29
C GLU A 182 9.59 -25.02 11.80
N TYR A 183 9.63 -23.75 12.19
CA TYR A 183 9.40 -23.33 13.57
C TYR A 183 8.02 -23.77 14.09
N ILE A 184 6.94 -23.55 13.32
CA ILE A 184 5.58 -23.94 13.72
C ILE A 184 5.52 -25.45 13.98
N ASN A 185 6.10 -26.25 13.08
CA ASN A 185 6.11 -27.70 13.20
C ASN A 185 6.95 -28.21 14.38
N ASN A 186 8.06 -27.55 14.69
CA ASN A 186 8.97 -27.99 15.74
C ASN A 186 8.53 -27.56 17.14
N ASN A 187 7.87 -26.40 17.25
CA ASN A 187 7.58 -25.78 18.55
C ASN A 187 6.10 -25.80 18.91
N LEU A 188 5.19 -25.62 17.93
CA LEU A 188 3.77 -25.41 18.19
C LEU A 188 2.93 -26.66 17.92
N VAL A 189 3.33 -27.52 16.97
CA VAL A 189 2.58 -28.75 16.66
C VAL A 189 2.94 -29.86 17.65
N ARG A 190 1.97 -30.26 18.48
CA ARG A 190 2.18 -31.32 19.48
C ARG A 190 1.75 -32.71 19.02
N LYS A 191 0.64 -32.77 18.28
CA LYS A 191 0.08 -34.03 17.78
C LYS A 191 -0.33 -33.87 16.32
N ARG A 192 -0.23 -34.97 15.58
CA ARG A 192 -0.69 -35.08 14.20
C ARG A 192 -1.53 -36.34 14.06
N HIS A 193 -2.55 -36.26 13.22
CA HIS A 193 -3.37 -37.40 12.86
C HIS A 193 -3.67 -37.34 11.36
N ALA A 194 -3.48 -38.46 10.67
CA ALA A 194 -3.86 -38.60 9.27
C ALA A 194 -4.98 -39.63 9.19
N GLU A 195 -6.04 -39.29 8.48
CA GLU A 195 -7.19 -40.15 8.26
C GLU A 195 -7.49 -40.33 6.77
N VAL A 196 -8.11 -41.45 6.43
CA VAL A 196 -8.59 -41.74 5.09
C VAL A 196 -10.11 -41.80 5.13
N LEU A 197 -10.75 -40.78 4.56
CA LEU A 197 -12.19 -40.69 4.43
C LEU A 197 -12.64 -41.48 3.21
N HIS A 198 -13.58 -42.40 3.42
CA HIS A 198 -14.25 -43.09 2.32
C HIS A 198 -15.49 -42.30 1.93
N VAL A 199 -15.37 -41.46 0.91
CA VAL A 199 -16.50 -40.73 0.32
C VAL A 199 -16.99 -41.43 -0.95
N SER A 200 -18.15 -41.03 -1.47
CA SER A 200 -18.76 -41.62 -2.68
C SER A 200 -17.87 -41.57 -3.93
N PHE A 201 -16.94 -40.61 -4.00
CA PHE A 201 -16.01 -40.43 -5.11
C PHE A 201 -14.64 -41.12 -4.93
N GLY A 202 -14.47 -41.90 -3.88
CA GLY A 202 -13.24 -42.66 -3.59
C GLY A 202 -12.59 -42.29 -2.25
N PRO A 203 -11.44 -42.90 -1.93
CA PRO A 203 -10.69 -42.56 -0.72
C PRO A 203 -10.09 -41.16 -0.85
N MET A 204 -10.29 -40.34 0.18
CA MET A 204 -9.66 -39.03 0.34
C MET A 204 -8.85 -39.02 1.62
N HIS A 205 -7.74 -38.30 1.61
CA HIS A 205 -6.85 -38.12 2.75
C HIS A 205 -7.17 -36.79 3.42
N GLN A 206 -7.20 -36.77 4.75
CA GLN A 206 -7.30 -35.57 5.55
C GLN A 206 -6.26 -35.64 6.67
N MET A 207 -5.60 -34.53 6.95
CA MET A 207 -4.61 -34.43 8.00
C MET A 207 -5.03 -33.36 8.99
N HIS A 208 -4.80 -33.67 10.26
CA HIS A 208 -5.10 -32.84 11.40
C HIS A 208 -3.85 -32.62 12.22
N ALA A 209 -3.71 -31.43 12.78
CA ALA A 209 -2.65 -31.07 13.69
C ALA A 209 -3.22 -30.33 14.90
N LEU A 210 -2.69 -30.64 16.08
CA LEU A 210 -2.99 -29.91 17.31
C LEU A 210 -1.90 -28.88 17.54
N LEU A 211 -2.25 -27.60 17.42
CA LEU A 211 -1.42 -26.48 17.83
C LEU A 211 -1.59 -26.24 19.33
N GLU A 212 -0.48 -26.09 20.05
CA GLU A 212 -0.46 -25.64 21.43
C GLU A 212 0.38 -24.36 21.55
N PHE A 213 -0.23 -23.31 22.06
CA PHE A 213 0.39 -22.02 22.30
C PHE A 213 0.78 -21.92 23.77
N ASP A 214 2.03 -22.29 24.05
CA ASP A 214 2.58 -22.34 25.40
C ASP A 214 2.93 -20.95 25.97
N PRO A 215 3.12 -20.84 27.30
CA PRO A 215 3.56 -19.60 27.94
C PRO A 215 4.87 -19.05 27.37
N ASP A 216 5.80 -19.93 26.98
CA ASP A 216 7.09 -19.53 26.38
C ASP A 216 6.88 -18.83 25.03
N PHE A 217 5.96 -19.34 24.20
CA PHE A 217 5.60 -18.71 22.93
C PHE A 217 4.93 -17.35 23.15
N ARG A 218 4.06 -17.23 24.16
CA ARG A 218 3.45 -15.93 24.52
C ARG A 218 4.49 -14.93 25.04
N ALA A 219 5.45 -15.38 25.84
CA ALA A 219 6.56 -14.53 26.29
C ALA A 219 7.42 -14.05 25.11
N GLU A 220 7.63 -14.90 24.10
CA GLU A 220 8.26 -14.50 22.85
C GLU A 220 7.43 -13.42 22.12
N LEU A 221 6.12 -13.61 21.97
CA LEU A 221 5.22 -12.62 21.36
C LEU A 221 5.24 -11.29 22.11
N ASP A 222 5.25 -11.31 23.45
CA ASP A 222 5.35 -10.11 24.27
C ASP A 222 6.69 -9.38 24.07
N SER A 223 7.79 -10.12 23.86
CA SER A 223 9.08 -9.51 23.51
C SER A 223 9.03 -8.80 22.15
N ARG A 224 8.41 -9.45 21.15
CA ARG A 224 8.23 -8.87 19.81
C ARG A 224 7.29 -7.68 19.80
N ARG A 225 6.23 -7.71 20.63
CA ARG A 225 5.31 -6.57 20.83
C ARG A 225 6.07 -5.30 21.20
N GLY A 226 7.04 -5.39 22.11
CA GLY A 226 7.88 -4.26 22.50
C GLY A 226 8.70 -3.67 21.34
N GLU A 227 9.13 -4.50 20.39
CA GLU A 227 9.84 -4.05 19.19
C GLU A 227 8.90 -3.40 18.17
N LEU A 228 7.75 -4.03 17.92
CA LEU A 228 6.70 -3.46 17.07
C LEU A 228 6.28 -2.08 17.61
N ASP A 229 6.09 -1.94 18.92
CA ASP A 229 5.68 -0.68 19.54
C ASP A 229 6.74 0.43 19.40
N LYS A 230 8.01 0.07 19.35
CA LYS A 230 9.10 1.02 19.08
C LYS A 230 9.07 1.46 17.62
N ARG A 231 8.95 0.52 16.68
CA ARG A 231 8.87 0.82 15.24
C ARG A 231 7.64 1.66 14.91
N TRP A 232 6.49 1.32 15.46
CA TRP A 232 5.27 2.10 15.27
C TRP A 232 5.40 3.52 15.80
N ARG A 233 5.94 3.69 17.02
CA ARG A 233 6.21 5.02 17.58
C ARG A 233 7.17 5.82 16.70
N GLN A 234 8.15 5.18 16.08
CA GLN A 234 9.05 5.83 15.11
C GLN A 234 8.30 6.26 13.85
N ILE A 235 7.45 5.41 13.28
CA ILE A 235 6.66 5.72 12.08
C ILE A 235 5.66 6.85 12.35
N VAL A 236 4.87 6.76 13.42
CA VAL A 236 3.91 7.79 13.81
C VAL A 236 4.61 9.09 14.18
N GLY A 237 5.76 9.00 14.87
CA GLY A 237 6.60 10.14 15.20
C GLY A 237 7.15 10.83 13.95
N ALA A 238 7.67 10.05 13.00
CA ALA A 238 8.17 10.55 11.72
C ALA A 238 7.04 11.20 10.90
N GLY A 239 5.85 10.60 10.84
CA GLY A 239 4.70 11.18 10.15
C GLY A 239 4.30 12.55 10.70
N ARG A 240 4.28 12.70 12.03
CA ARG A 240 4.01 14.00 12.69
C ARG A 240 5.08 15.04 12.41
N LEU A 241 6.36 14.65 12.46
CA LEU A 241 7.47 15.54 12.19
C LEU A 241 7.48 16.01 10.74
N THR A 242 7.28 15.08 9.79
CA THR A 242 7.17 15.37 8.36
C THR A 242 5.97 16.28 8.09
N GLY A 243 4.81 16.01 8.71
CA GLY A 243 3.64 16.87 8.60
C GLY A 243 3.91 18.30 9.11
N ALA A 244 4.59 18.43 10.26
CA ALA A 244 4.97 19.74 10.80
C ALA A 244 5.99 20.47 9.91
N ALA A 245 7.00 19.75 9.39
CA ALA A 245 8.01 20.28 8.50
C ALA A 245 7.39 20.77 7.17
N LEU A 246 6.46 20.01 6.59
CA LEU A 246 5.72 20.39 5.39
C LEU A 246 4.83 21.61 5.64
N ALA A 247 4.10 21.64 6.75
CA ALA A 247 3.27 22.78 7.11
C ALA A 247 4.10 24.06 7.28
N PHE A 248 5.23 23.97 7.99
CA PHE A 248 6.14 25.10 8.18
C PHE A 248 6.80 25.53 6.86
N GLY A 249 7.29 24.58 6.07
CA GLY A 249 7.87 24.84 4.75
C GLY A 249 6.87 25.51 3.80
N PHE A 250 5.60 25.10 3.83
CA PHE A 250 4.52 25.70 3.06
C PHE A 250 4.28 27.17 3.47
N ILE A 251 4.23 27.46 4.78
CA ILE A 251 4.08 28.83 5.29
C ILE A 251 5.27 29.70 4.84
N LEU A 252 6.50 29.19 4.95
CA LEU A 252 7.69 29.91 4.50
C LEU A 252 7.68 30.17 2.98
N ALA A 253 7.24 29.20 2.19
CA ALA A 253 7.09 29.36 0.75
C ALA A 253 6.10 30.48 0.40
N LEU A 254 4.93 30.52 1.07
CA LEU A 254 3.96 31.60 0.90
C LEU A 254 4.54 32.96 1.27
N LEU A 255 5.24 33.06 2.41
CA LEU A 255 5.92 34.28 2.82
C LEU A 255 6.96 34.74 1.78
N GLY A 256 7.71 33.79 1.22
CA GLY A 256 8.68 34.03 0.15
C GLY A 256 8.03 34.62 -1.10
N VAL A 257 6.88 34.10 -1.52
CA VAL A 257 6.11 34.63 -2.66
C VAL A 257 5.63 36.05 -2.39
N VAL A 258 5.07 36.32 -1.20
CA VAL A 258 4.60 37.65 -0.80
C VAL A 258 5.75 38.66 -0.76
N PHE A 259 6.89 38.28 -0.16
CA PHE A 259 8.07 39.14 -0.11
C PHE A 259 8.67 39.38 -1.51
N GLY A 260 8.76 38.34 -2.33
CA GLY A 260 9.21 38.44 -3.73
C GLY A 260 8.32 39.38 -4.55
N TYR A 261 7.00 39.29 -4.37
CA TYR A 261 6.04 40.21 -4.96
C TYR A 261 6.32 41.67 -4.56
N PHE A 262 6.44 41.97 -3.25
CA PHE A 262 6.68 43.35 -2.80
C PHE A 262 8.01 43.92 -3.31
N ARG A 263 9.06 43.09 -3.34
CA ARG A 263 10.38 43.50 -3.84
C ARG A 263 10.34 43.83 -5.33
N LEU A 264 9.67 43.02 -6.13
CA LEU A 264 9.51 43.24 -7.58
C LEU A 264 8.60 44.43 -7.88
N ASP A 265 7.53 44.62 -7.11
CA ASP A 265 6.63 45.78 -7.25
C ASP A 265 7.37 47.10 -6.95
N THR A 266 8.18 47.12 -5.88
CA THR A 266 9.04 48.26 -5.54
C THR A 266 10.07 48.55 -6.63
N ALA A 267 10.71 47.50 -7.18
CA ALA A 267 11.70 47.63 -8.25
C ALA A 267 11.09 48.16 -9.56
N THR A 268 9.86 47.78 -9.87
CA THR A 268 9.15 48.19 -11.10
C THR A 268 8.36 49.49 -10.93
N ARG A 269 8.44 50.14 -9.76
CA ARG A 269 7.69 51.36 -9.41
C ARG A 269 6.18 51.23 -9.68
N GLY A 270 5.63 50.02 -9.54
CA GLY A 270 4.22 49.74 -9.77
C GLY A 270 3.76 49.74 -11.24
N TYR A 271 4.67 49.76 -12.22
CA TYR A 271 4.26 49.71 -13.63
C TYR A 271 3.56 48.38 -14.02
N TYR A 272 3.86 47.30 -13.29
CA TYR A 272 3.38 45.94 -13.61
C TYR A 272 2.53 45.31 -12.50
N THR A 273 1.98 46.09 -11.57
CA THR A 273 1.30 45.58 -10.37
C THR A 273 0.20 44.56 -10.69
N ALA A 274 -0.63 44.80 -11.71
CA ALA A 274 -1.70 43.87 -12.10
C ALA A 274 -1.18 42.51 -12.61
N ARG A 275 -0.08 42.50 -13.36
CA ARG A 275 0.53 41.26 -13.88
C ARG A 275 1.21 40.48 -12.76
N LEU A 276 1.90 41.20 -11.87
CA LEU A 276 2.56 40.60 -10.71
C LEU A 276 1.57 39.98 -9.72
N GLN A 277 0.41 40.62 -9.52
CA GLN A 277 -0.67 40.07 -8.69
C GLN A 277 -1.23 38.77 -9.26
N PHE A 278 -1.41 38.71 -10.59
CA PHE A 278 -1.87 37.48 -11.23
C PHE A 278 -0.82 36.37 -11.11
N ALA A 279 0.45 36.68 -11.34
CA ALA A 279 1.54 35.71 -11.21
C ALA A 279 1.65 35.16 -9.77
N SER A 280 1.62 36.02 -8.75
CA SER A 280 1.66 35.58 -7.35
C SER A 280 0.46 34.74 -6.97
N ALA A 281 -0.75 35.10 -7.44
CA ALA A 281 -1.96 34.30 -7.23
C ALA A 281 -1.84 32.90 -7.85
N VAL A 282 -1.31 32.78 -9.08
CA VAL A 282 -1.08 31.49 -9.74
C VAL A 282 -0.07 30.64 -8.97
N VAL A 283 1.02 31.24 -8.47
CA VAL A 283 2.03 30.52 -7.67
C VAL A 283 1.43 30.02 -6.35
N ILE A 284 0.68 30.87 -5.64
CA ILE A 284 0.01 30.50 -4.38
C ILE A 284 -0.98 29.36 -4.64
N LEU A 285 -1.79 29.46 -5.69
CA LEU A 285 -2.72 28.40 -6.07
C LEU A 285 -1.99 27.08 -6.35
N THR A 286 -0.88 27.14 -7.09
CA THR A 286 -0.06 25.97 -7.43
C THR A 286 0.51 25.32 -6.16
N LEU A 287 0.99 26.13 -5.20
CA LEU A 287 1.47 25.64 -3.91
C LEU A 287 0.35 24.97 -3.11
N ILE A 288 -0.86 25.54 -3.08
CA ILE A 288 -2.01 24.94 -2.38
C ILE A 288 -2.35 23.57 -2.99
N VAL A 289 -2.44 23.50 -4.32
CA VAL A 289 -2.74 22.24 -5.02
C VAL A 289 -1.65 21.20 -4.75
N ALA A 290 -0.38 21.59 -4.83
CA ALA A 290 0.74 20.70 -4.52
C ALA A 290 0.69 20.21 -3.05
N GLY A 291 0.39 21.10 -2.10
CA GLY A 291 0.24 20.77 -0.69
C GLY A 291 -0.88 19.77 -0.42
N VAL A 292 -2.04 19.93 -1.07
CA VAL A 292 -3.18 19.00 -0.96
C VAL A 292 -2.85 17.63 -1.56
N LEU A 293 -2.23 17.60 -2.74
CA LEU A 293 -1.81 16.33 -3.37
C LEU A 293 -0.81 15.58 -2.52
N LEU A 294 0.17 16.30 -1.96
CA LEU A 294 1.22 15.72 -1.14
C LEU A 294 0.66 15.23 0.21
N ALA A 295 -0.26 15.98 0.83
CA ALA A 295 -0.96 15.53 2.04
C ALA A 295 -1.77 14.26 1.79
N ARG A 296 -2.46 14.15 0.64
CA ARG A 296 -3.23 12.95 0.26
C ARG A 296 -2.34 11.74 -0.06
N HIS A 297 -1.11 11.95 -0.51
CA HIS A 297 -0.20 10.84 -0.79
C HIS A 297 0.42 10.29 0.50
N ILE A 298 0.57 11.12 1.53
CA ILE A 298 1.19 10.74 2.80
C ILE A 298 0.16 10.19 3.80
N LEU A 299 -1.08 10.68 3.75
CA LEU A 299 -2.20 10.26 4.60
C LEU A 299 -3.02 9.16 3.93
#